data_AF-A0A4Y2M5J7-F1
#
_entry.id   AF-A0A4Y2M5J7-F1
#
_cell.length_a   1.000
_cell.length_b   1.000
_cell.length_c   1.000
_cell.angle_alpha   90.00
_cell.angle_beta   90.00
_cell.angle_gamma   90.00
#
_symmetry.space_group_name_H-M   'P 1'
#
loop_
_entity.id
_entity.type
_entity.pdbx_description
1 polymer ?
#
loop_
_entity_poly.entity_id
_entity_poly.type
_entity_poly.pdbx_seq_one_letter_code
_entity_poly.pdbx_strand_id
1 'polypeptide(L)'
;MFPDSDIAKKFSCGHTKTHAIAAVTAETYREKLVNKLRLGLISLSSDGSNDISDKKLYPLVINFFDNEKGQVVTSLLSLSESSNNTGEGIFNLIDAEFQKFQLKWENCIAFGADNTNTMAGCNKGVLGLFKKKQPNLKFIGCPCHLIHLAAQKATNSLAVDVEGILIKLFYYLEISSKWKSEFKNCQVLSDVKIHKIFKHVSTRWLSLENALTRLIEQWVPLQIFFANSNVMKDNENYLMLCESLKSPKVKLYCVFVMAILPTFTIVNVALQKEQPCIHSLPDDLMNLYYELLVRFIKPAAITKSKSLLNINFQKPKNQKSDDSLVVGSSARVLLQDSNRTLEEKEE
;
A
#
# COMPACT_ATOMS: atom_id res chain seq x y z
N MET A 1 -24.34 5.26 -12.03
CA MET A 1 -25.23 4.11 -11.78
C MET A 1 -25.79 3.52 -13.08
N PHE A 2 -26.08 4.34 -14.09
CA PHE A 2 -26.62 3.86 -15.38
C PHE A 2 -25.78 4.37 -16.56
N PRO A 3 -24.75 3.62 -17.01
CA PRO A 3 -23.86 4.05 -18.09
C PRO A 3 -24.53 4.07 -19.47
N ASP A 4 -25.65 3.38 -19.62
CA ASP A 4 -26.31 3.00 -20.86
C ASP A 4 -27.64 3.75 -21.13
N SER A 5 -28.10 4.61 -20.21
CA SER A 5 -29.38 5.32 -20.36
C SER A 5 -29.28 6.81 -20.07
N ASP A 6 -29.50 7.63 -21.09
CA ASP A 6 -29.49 9.10 -20.97
C ASP A 6 -30.63 9.64 -20.09
N ILE A 7 -31.73 8.89 -19.98
CA ILE A 7 -32.84 9.21 -19.07
C ILE A 7 -32.42 8.91 -17.63
N ALA A 8 -31.82 7.74 -17.40
CA ALA A 8 -31.41 7.33 -16.06
C ALA A 8 -30.19 8.10 -15.55
N LYS A 9 -29.38 8.73 -16.43
CA LYS A 9 -28.35 9.71 -16.04
C LYS A 9 -28.91 10.90 -15.25
N LYS A 10 -30.19 11.24 -15.43
CA LYS A 10 -30.88 12.31 -14.68
C LYS A 10 -31.46 11.84 -13.34
N PHE A 11 -31.37 10.55 -13.04
CA PHE A 11 -31.85 10.02 -11.77
C PHE A 11 -31.02 10.58 -10.61
N SER A 12 -31.70 11.25 -9.68
CA SER A 12 -31.13 11.64 -8.39
C SER A 12 -31.99 11.09 -7.26
N CYS A 13 -31.34 10.61 -6.20
CA CYS A 13 -32.01 10.02 -5.05
C CYS A 13 -31.40 10.59 -3.78
N GLY A 14 -32.24 11.19 -2.94
CA GLY A 14 -31.80 11.74 -1.65
C GLY A 14 -31.28 10.64 -0.73
N HIS A 15 -30.35 10.99 0.17
CA HIS A 15 -29.63 10.05 1.04
C HIS A 15 -30.54 9.01 1.72
N THR A 16 -31.63 9.44 2.34
CA THR A 16 -32.57 8.56 3.05
C THR A 16 -33.25 7.55 2.12
N LYS A 17 -33.62 7.97 0.91
CA LYS A 17 -34.22 7.08 -0.09
C LYS A 17 -33.19 6.10 -0.63
N THR A 18 -31.98 6.55 -0.93
CA THR A 18 -30.86 5.67 -1.35
C THR A 18 -30.55 4.64 -0.29
N HIS A 19 -30.53 5.03 0.98
CA HIS A 19 -30.32 4.12 2.10
C HIS A 19 -31.42 3.05 2.18
N ALA A 20 -32.69 3.46 2.09
CA ALA A 20 -33.82 2.51 2.11
C ALA A 20 -33.78 1.54 0.93
N ILE A 21 -33.50 2.03 -0.29
CA ILE A 21 -33.34 1.19 -1.48
C ILE A 21 -32.18 0.22 -1.30
N ALA A 22 -31.02 0.69 -0.82
CA ALA A 22 -29.85 -0.14 -0.58
C ALA A 22 -30.13 -1.21 0.48
N ALA A 23 -30.84 -0.89 1.56
CA ALA A 23 -31.19 -1.83 2.62
C ALA A 23 -32.04 -2.98 2.08
N VAL A 24 -33.12 -2.67 1.35
CA VAL A 24 -34.03 -3.69 0.78
C VAL A 24 -33.33 -4.52 -0.29
N THR A 25 -32.61 -3.87 -1.22
CA THR A 25 -31.92 -4.57 -2.31
C THR A 25 -30.75 -5.41 -1.82
N ALA A 26 -30.04 -4.98 -0.78
CA ALA A 26 -28.94 -5.73 -0.19
C ALA A 26 -29.41 -7.06 0.43
N GLU A 27 -30.58 -7.09 1.06
CA GLU A 27 -31.15 -8.34 1.61
C GLU A 27 -31.45 -9.33 0.50
N THR A 28 -32.18 -8.91 -0.54
CA THR A 28 -32.49 -9.77 -1.70
C THR A 28 -31.23 -10.25 -2.42
N TYR A 29 -30.22 -9.37 -2.60
CA TYR A 29 -28.96 -9.76 -3.22
C TYR A 29 -28.19 -10.76 -2.36
N ARG A 30 -28.16 -10.55 -1.04
CA ARG A 30 -27.47 -11.41 -0.09
C ARG A 30 -28.11 -12.79 -0.04
N GLU A 31 -29.43 -12.90 -0.04
CA GLU A 31 -30.12 -14.20 -0.08
C GLU A 31 -29.77 -14.99 -1.34
N LYS A 32 -29.83 -14.33 -2.52
CA LYS A 32 -29.44 -14.94 -3.79
C LYS A 32 -27.99 -15.41 -3.77
N LEU A 33 -27.09 -14.56 -3.26
CA LEU A 33 -25.67 -14.89 -3.10
C LEU A 33 -25.51 -16.11 -2.19
N VAL A 34 -26.04 -16.08 -0.97
CA VAL A 34 -25.92 -17.18 0.01
C VAL A 34 -26.45 -18.50 -0.54
N ASN A 35 -27.56 -18.49 -1.28
CA ASN A 35 -28.07 -19.69 -1.93
C ASN A 35 -27.08 -20.31 -2.91
N LYS A 36 -26.34 -19.50 -3.68
CA LYS A 36 -25.27 -20.00 -4.56
C LYS A 36 -24.10 -20.59 -3.77
N LEU A 37 -23.75 -20.01 -2.62
CA LEU A 37 -22.60 -20.44 -1.82
C LEU A 37 -22.81 -21.74 -1.05
N ARG A 38 -24.04 -22.02 -0.60
CA ARG A 38 -24.34 -23.21 0.22
C ARG A 38 -23.97 -24.53 -0.46
N LEU A 39 -23.96 -24.56 -1.79
CA LEU A 39 -23.70 -25.75 -2.59
C LEU A 39 -22.31 -25.75 -3.25
N GLY A 40 -21.65 -24.59 -3.32
CA GLY A 40 -20.38 -24.42 -4.03
C GLY A 40 -19.16 -24.42 -3.14
N LEU A 41 -18.00 -24.72 -3.72
CA LEU A 41 -16.71 -24.45 -3.09
C LEU A 41 -16.45 -22.94 -3.06
N ILE A 42 -15.92 -22.46 -1.95
CA ILE A 42 -15.64 -21.04 -1.74
C ILE A 42 -14.20 -20.84 -1.25
N SER A 43 -13.63 -19.69 -1.56
CA SER A 43 -12.49 -19.14 -0.81
C SER A 43 -12.96 -17.93 -0.01
N LEU A 44 -12.56 -17.83 1.24
CA LEU A 44 -12.81 -16.68 2.09
C LEU A 44 -11.58 -15.75 2.08
N SER A 45 -11.80 -14.45 2.14
CA SER A 45 -10.76 -13.46 2.41
C SER A 45 -11.27 -12.43 3.40
N SER A 46 -10.41 -12.05 4.36
CA SER A 46 -10.76 -11.03 5.34
C SER A 46 -9.52 -10.24 5.77
N ASP A 47 -9.72 -8.94 5.97
CA ASP A 47 -8.68 -8.01 6.40
C ASP A 47 -9.26 -7.02 7.43
N GLY A 48 -8.50 -6.69 8.47
CA GLY A 48 -8.98 -5.81 9.53
C GLY A 48 -8.95 -4.34 9.10
N SER A 49 -10.01 -3.58 9.41
CA SER A 49 -9.95 -2.13 9.26
C SER A 49 -8.97 -1.49 10.26
N ASN A 50 -8.39 -0.36 9.85
CA ASN A 50 -7.56 0.48 10.71
C ASN A 50 -8.33 1.73 11.19
N ASP A 51 -9.63 1.60 11.44
CA ASP A 51 -10.44 2.74 11.84
C ASP A 51 -10.08 3.24 13.25
N ILE A 52 -10.30 4.52 13.50
CA ILE A 52 -9.95 5.24 14.74
C ILE A 52 -10.92 4.89 15.88
N SER A 53 -11.99 4.14 15.59
CA SER A 53 -12.96 3.67 16.59
C SER A 53 -12.45 2.46 17.37
N ASP A 54 -12.97 2.24 18.58
CA ASP A 54 -12.66 1.08 19.43
C ASP A 54 -13.05 -0.27 18.80
N LYS A 55 -13.74 -0.25 17.65
CA LYS A 55 -14.15 -1.43 16.89
C LYS A 55 -13.42 -1.50 15.55
N LYS A 56 -13.00 -2.70 15.17
CA LYS A 56 -12.50 -2.98 13.83
C LYS A 56 -13.54 -3.68 12.99
N LEU A 57 -13.59 -3.33 11.71
CA LEU A 57 -14.43 -3.99 10.73
C LEU A 57 -13.64 -5.12 10.07
N TYR A 58 -14.27 -6.27 9.90
CA TYR A 58 -13.78 -7.42 9.17
C TYR A 58 -14.75 -7.70 8.02
N PRO A 59 -14.44 -7.24 6.80
CA PRO A 59 -15.18 -7.63 5.61
C PRO A 59 -14.91 -9.12 5.34
N LEU A 60 -15.98 -9.86 5.08
CA LEU A 60 -15.91 -11.24 4.62
C LEU A 60 -16.14 -11.23 3.12
N VAL A 61 -15.04 -11.29 2.39
CA VAL A 61 -15.04 -11.35 0.93
C VAL A 61 -14.93 -12.81 0.52
N ILE A 62 -15.77 -13.23 -0.40
CA ILE A 62 -15.85 -14.61 -0.86
C ILE A 62 -15.62 -14.66 -2.37
N ASN A 63 -14.86 -15.66 -2.80
CA ASN A 63 -14.74 -16.00 -4.21
C ASN A 63 -15.35 -17.38 -4.44
N PHE A 64 -16.14 -17.51 -5.49
CA PHE A 64 -16.80 -18.75 -5.90
C PHE A 64 -17.00 -18.75 -7.42
N PHE A 65 -17.21 -19.93 -8.00
CA PHE A 65 -17.55 -20.05 -9.41
C PHE A 65 -19.08 -19.91 -9.59
N ASP A 66 -19.52 -18.87 -10.31
CA ASP A 66 -20.93 -18.66 -10.60
C ASP A 66 -21.28 -19.37 -11.92
N ASN A 67 -21.95 -20.51 -11.81
CA ASN A 67 -22.34 -21.33 -12.96
C ASN A 67 -23.20 -20.56 -13.99
N GLU A 68 -24.02 -19.62 -13.54
CA GLU A 68 -24.88 -18.82 -14.44
C GLU A 68 -24.06 -17.85 -15.29
N LYS A 69 -22.94 -17.36 -14.73
CA LYS A 69 -22.05 -16.42 -15.41
C LYS A 69 -20.86 -17.11 -16.09
N GLY A 70 -20.62 -18.38 -15.79
CA GLY A 70 -19.48 -19.14 -16.29
C GLY A 70 -18.11 -18.59 -15.85
N GLN A 71 -18.05 -17.87 -14.72
CA GLN A 71 -16.82 -17.22 -14.27
C GLN A 71 -16.70 -17.20 -12.74
N VAL A 72 -15.48 -16.98 -12.26
CA VAL A 72 -15.23 -16.70 -10.83
C VAL A 72 -15.78 -15.32 -10.49
N VAL A 73 -16.53 -15.23 -9.40
CA VAL A 73 -17.12 -14.00 -8.88
C VAL A 73 -16.61 -13.76 -7.48
N THR A 74 -16.15 -12.52 -7.25
CA THR A 74 -15.84 -11.99 -5.92
C THR A 74 -17.07 -11.24 -5.41
N SER A 75 -17.45 -11.45 -4.15
CA SER A 75 -18.56 -10.73 -3.54
C SER A 75 -18.30 -10.48 -2.06
N LEU A 76 -18.80 -9.35 -1.57
CA LEU A 76 -18.84 -9.06 -0.14
C LEU A 76 -20.03 -9.80 0.47
N LEU A 77 -19.78 -10.74 1.38
CA LEU A 77 -20.80 -11.48 2.11
C LEU A 77 -21.37 -10.66 3.26
N SER A 78 -20.48 -10.16 4.11
CA SER A 78 -20.81 -9.35 5.29
C SER A 78 -19.67 -8.40 5.64
N LEU A 79 -20.00 -7.39 6.43
CA LEU A 79 -19.06 -6.47 7.05
C LEU A 79 -19.35 -6.49 8.55
N SER A 80 -18.58 -7.30 9.28
CA SER A 80 -18.85 -7.56 10.70
C SER A 80 -17.87 -6.80 11.58
N GLU A 81 -18.35 -6.25 12.70
CA GLU A 81 -17.51 -5.46 13.62
C GLU A 81 -17.05 -6.31 14.80
N SER A 82 -15.77 -6.19 15.18
CA SER A 82 -15.23 -6.80 16.39
C SER A 82 -14.64 -5.75 17.33
N SER A 83 -14.97 -5.88 18.62
CA SER A 83 -14.23 -5.25 19.72
C SER A 83 -13.07 -6.12 20.20
N ASN A 84 -13.07 -7.43 19.90
CA ASN A 84 -12.01 -8.37 20.27
C ASN A 84 -11.16 -8.73 19.03
N ASN A 85 -9.99 -8.10 18.92
CA ASN A 85 -9.07 -8.26 17.79
C ASN A 85 -8.06 -9.40 17.97
N THR A 86 -8.33 -10.34 18.88
CA THR A 86 -7.55 -11.59 18.99
C THR A 86 -7.96 -12.56 17.88
N GLY A 87 -7.09 -13.53 17.56
CA GLY A 87 -7.40 -14.55 16.55
C GLY A 87 -8.66 -15.34 16.88
N GLU A 88 -8.93 -15.59 18.16
CA GLU A 88 -10.15 -16.25 18.64
C GLU A 88 -11.39 -15.36 18.50
N GLY A 89 -11.30 -14.07 18.83
CA GLY A 89 -12.39 -13.11 18.66
C GLY A 89 -12.81 -12.99 17.19
N ILE A 90 -11.84 -12.88 16.29
CA ILE A 90 -12.08 -12.82 14.84
C ILE A 90 -12.65 -14.14 14.32
N PHE A 91 -12.10 -15.27 14.76
CA PHE A 91 -12.62 -16.60 14.40
C PHE A 91 -14.10 -16.75 14.78
N ASN A 92 -14.47 -16.42 16.02
CA ASN A 92 -15.84 -16.56 16.52
C ASN A 92 -16.81 -15.68 15.73
N LEU A 93 -16.39 -14.46 15.37
CA LEU A 93 -17.17 -13.57 14.52
C LEU A 93 -17.41 -14.16 13.13
N ILE A 94 -16.39 -14.77 12.51
CA ILE A 94 -16.52 -15.40 11.20
C ILE A 94 -17.36 -16.69 11.29
N ASP A 95 -17.15 -17.52 12.32
CA ASP A 95 -17.93 -18.74 12.55
C ASP A 95 -19.42 -18.40 12.76
N ALA A 96 -19.73 -17.31 13.46
CA ALA A 96 -21.09 -16.83 13.63
C ALA A 96 -21.75 -16.43 12.29
N GLU A 97 -21.03 -15.74 11.40
CA GLU A 97 -21.56 -15.44 10.05
C GLU A 97 -21.74 -16.71 9.21
N PHE A 98 -20.82 -17.69 9.30
CA PHE A 98 -20.99 -18.99 8.63
C PHE A 98 -22.24 -19.71 9.13
N GLN A 99 -22.47 -19.76 10.45
CA GLN A 99 -23.66 -20.37 11.03
C GLN A 99 -24.94 -19.63 10.61
N LYS A 100 -24.94 -18.30 10.68
CA LYS A 100 -26.07 -17.43 10.28
C LYS A 100 -26.48 -17.64 8.82
N PHE A 101 -25.51 -17.76 7.92
CA PHE A 101 -25.78 -17.99 6.49
C PHE A 101 -25.91 -19.48 6.13
N GLN A 102 -25.73 -20.38 7.11
CA GLN A 102 -25.74 -21.84 6.93
C GLN A 102 -24.68 -22.30 5.92
N LEU A 103 -23.50 -21.67 5.96
CA LEU A 103 -22.35 -22.05 5.16
C LEU A 103 -21.58 -23.16 5.87
N LYS A 104 -21.13 -24.13 5.07
CA LYS A 104 -20.35 -25.28 5.53
C LYS A 104 -18.86 -24.97 5.46
N TRP A 105 -18.14 -25.19 6.55
CA TRP A 105 -16.68 -25.03 6.57
C TRP A 105 -15.98 -25.99 5.62
N GLU A 106 -16.58 -27.16 5.39
CA GLU A 106 -16.11 -28.17 4.46
C GLU A 106 -15.98 -27.62 3.02
N ASN A 107 -16.84 -26.66 2.65
CA ASN A 107 -16.82 -26.02 1.34
C ASN A 107 -15.80 -24.88 1.24
N CYS A 108 -15.25 -24.40 2.35
CA CYS A 108 -14.25 -23.34 2.37
C CYS A 108 -12.86 -23.93 2.12
N ILE A 109 -12.37 -23.84 0.88
CA ILE A 109 -11.12 -24.50 0.46
C ILE A 109 -9.88 -23.63 0.66
N ALA A 110 -10.05 -22.31 0.72
CA ALA A 110 -8.95 -21.38 0.90
C ALA A 110 -9.34 -20.19 1.78
N PHE A 111 -8.37 -19.68 2.51
CA PHE A 111 -8.46 -18.48 3.34
C PHE A 111 -7.33 -17.50 2.99
N GLY A 112 -7.72 -16.30 2.57
CA GLY A 112 -6.83 -15.18 2.30
C GLY A 112 -6.86 -14.14 3.43
N ALA A 113 -5.70 -13.76 3.94
CA ALA A 113 -5.60 -12.70 4.96
C ALA A 113 -4.21 -12.07 4.99
N ASP A 114 -4.05 -11.06 5.85
CA ASP A 114 -2.72 -10.56 6.21
C ASP A 114 -1.86 -11.68 6.85
N ASN A 115 -0.54 -11.46 6.86
CA ASN A 115 0.42 -12.44 7.38
C ASN A 115 0.68 -12.25 8.88
N THR A 116 -0.16 -11.51 9.61
CA THR A 116 0.06 -11.26 11.03
C THR A 116 -0.14 -12.53 11.84
N ASN A 117 0.49 -12.61 13.02
CA ASN A 117 0.31 -13.76 13.91
C ASN A 117 -1.17 -13.96 14.33
N THR A 118 -1.96 -12.88 14.38
CA THR A 118 -3.39 -12.93 14.68
C THR A 118 -4.16 -13.68 13.59
N MET A 119 -3.86 -13.43 12.31
CA MET A 119 -4.58 -14.07 11.19
C MET A 119 -3.94 -15.41 10.79
N ALA A 120 -2.61 -15.43 10.60
CA ALA A 120 -1.86 -16.56 10.06
C ALA A 120 -1.29 -17.52 11.12
N GLY A 121 -1.45 -17.23 12.42
CA GLY A 121 -0.93 -18.06 13.51
C GLY A 121 -1.51 -19.47 13.50
N CYS A 122 -0.65 -20.48 13.67
CA CYS A 122 -1.02 -21.90 13.57
C CYS A 122 -1.84 -22.44 14.75
N ASN A 123 -1.76 -21.81 15.93
CA ASN A 123 -2.39 -22.30 17.15
C ASN A 123 -3.61 -21.47 17.55
N LYS A 124 -3.36 -20.20 17.90
CA LYS A 124 -4.37 -19.23 18.37
C LYS A 124 -4.76 -18.20 17.30
N GLY A 125 -4.12 -18.25 16.13
CA GLY A 125 -4.48 -17.40 15.01
C GLY A 125 -5.74 -17.91 14.31
N VAL A 126 -6.38 -17.04 13.54
CA VAL A 126 -7.61 -17.38 12.79
C VAL A 126 -7.40 -18.61 11.91
N LEU A 127 -6.28 -18.68 11.19
CA LEU A 127 -5.91 -19.83 10.36
C LEU A 127 -5.85 -21.13 11.17
N GLY A 128 -5.20 -21.11 12.33
CA GLY A 128 -5.10 -22.27 13.22
C GLY A 128 -6.47 -22.78 13.66
N LEU A 129 -7.39 -21.87 13.96
CA LEU A 129 -8.75 -22.20 14.35
C LEU A 129 -9.60 -22.67 13.16
N PHE A 130 -9.46 -22.06 11.98
CA PHE A 130 -10.11 -22.53 10.76
C PHE A 130 -9.64 -23.94 10.37
N LYS A 131 -8.35 -24.25 10.52
CA LYS A 131 -7.84 -25.60 10.25
C LYS A 131 -8.43 -26.68 11.16
N LYS A 132 -8.97 -26.32 12.33
CA LYS A 132 -9.73 -27.25 13.17
C LYS A 132 -11.11 -27.56 12.60
N LYS A 133 -11.73 -26.63 11.89
CA LYS A 133 -13.03 -26.79 11.20
C LYS A 133 -12.87 -27.44 9.82
N GLN A 134 -11.81 -27.07 9.10
CA GLN A 134 -11.47 -27.58 7.76
C GLN A 134 -9.96 -27.86 7.67
N PRO A 135 -9.51 -29.10 7.98
CA PRO A 135 -8.09 -29.46 7.98
C PRO A 135 -7.37 -29.25 6.64
N ASN A 136 -8.09 -29.33 5.52
CA ASN A 136 -7.53 -29.20 4.17
C ASN A 136 -7.46 -27.75 3.66
N LEU A 137 -7.88 -26.78 4.47
CA LEU A 137 -7.90 -25.36 4.12
C LEU A 137 -6.51 -24.86 3.69
N LYS A 138 -6.45 -24.23 2.52
CA LYS A 138 -5.24 -23.57 2.02
C LYS A 138 -5.18 -22.12 2.50
N PHE A 139 -4.04 -21.73 3.04
CA PHE A 139 -3.81 -20.33 3.41
C PHE A 139 -3.11 -19.59 2.27
N ILE A 140 -3.63 -18.42 1.94
CA ILE A 140 -3.05 -17.50 0.96
C ILE A 140 -2.73 -16.21 1.71
N GLY A 141 -1.49 -16.07 2.18
CA GLY A 141 -1.03 -14.83 2.78
C GLY A 141 -0.97 -13.69 1.78
N CYS A 142 -1.08 -12.45 2.24
CA CYS A 142 -1.09 -11.24 1.42
C CYS A 142 0.30 -10.92 0.85
N PRO A 143 0.54 -11.09 -0.47
CA PRO A 143 1.84 -10.76 -1.06
C PRO A 143 2.12 -9.25 -1.03
N CYS A 144 1.08 -8.41 -1.13
CA CYS A 144 1.20 -6.96 -0.97
C CYS A 144 1.79 -6.58 0.39
N HIS A 145 1.38 -7.28 1.46
CA HIS A 145 1.90 -7.06 2.80
C HIS A 145 3.38 -7.46 2.89
N LEU A 146 3.78 -8.59 2.32
CA LEU A 146 5.18 -9.03 2.29
C LEU A 146 6.08 -8.06 1.50
N ILE A 147 5.61 -7.62 0.32
CA ILE A 147 6.30 -6.62 -0.50
C ILE A 147 6.47 -5.31 0.28
N HIS A 148 5.41 -4.87 0.96
CA HIS A 148 5.44 -3.68 1.80
C HIS A 148 6.45 -3.80 2.95
N LEU A 149 6.47 -4.92 3.68
CA LEU A 149 7.43 -5.16 4.76
C LEU A 149 8.88 -5.17 4.24
N ALA A 150 9.13 -5.79 3.09
CA ALA A 150 10.46 -5.80 2.47
C ALA A 150 10.92 -4.38 2.13
N ALA A 151 10.03 -3.58 1.53
CA ALA A 151 10.33 -2.22 1.13
C ALA A 151 10.50 -1.29 2.35
N GLN A 152 9.66 -1.42 3.39
CA GLN A 152 9.80 -0.71 4.67
C GLN A 152 11.13 -1.04 5.37
N LYS A 153 11.53 -2.31 5.39
CA LYS A 153 12.81 -2.71 5.97
C LYS A 153 13.99 -2.09 5.21
N ALA A 154 13.87 -2.00 3.88
CA ALA A 154 14.87 -1.35 3.05
C ALA A 154 14.94 0.17 3.30
N THR A 155 13.80 0.87 3.39
CA THR A 155 13.76 2.32 3.68
C THR A 155 14.31 2.64 5.08
N ASN A 156 13.99 1.81 6.08
CA ASN A 156 14.53 1.94 7.44
C ASN A 156 16.05 1.72 7.53
N SER A 157 16.66 1.12 6.49
CA SER A 157 18.12 0.93 6.42
C SER A 157 18.85 2.15 5.84
N LEU A 158 18.12 3.17 5.37
CA LEU A 158 18.69 4.39 4.83
C LEU A 158 19.14 5.34 5.95
N ALA A 159 20.16 6.16 5.65
CA ALA A 159 20.66 7.15 6.61
C ALA A 159 19.70 8.36 6.80
N VAL A 160 18.63 8.44 6.03
CA VAL A 160 17.63 9.52 6.08
C VAL A 160 16.25 8.89 6.19
N ASP A 161 15.50 9.29 7.23
CA ASP A 161 14.11 8.89 7.44
C ASP A 161 13.16 9.71 6.56
N VAL A 162 13.01 9.27 5.30
CA VAL A 162 12.14 9.92 4.31
C VAL A 162 10.67 9.89 4.72
N GLU A 163 10.21 8.77 5.30
CA GLU A 163 8.82 8.60 5.74
C GLU A 163 8.49 9.54 6.92
N GLY A 164 9.39 9.63 7.90
CA GLY A 164 9.24 10.52 9.05
C GLY A 164 9.20 12.00 8.65
N ILE A 165 10.00 12.42 7.68
CA ILE A 165 9.95 13.79 7.14
C ILE A 165 8.57 14.09 6.53
N LEU A 166 8.04 13.17 5.71
CA LEU A 166 6.71 13.33 5.09
C LEU A 166 5.59 13.42 6.15
N ILE A 167 5.64 12.55 7.16
CA ILE A 167 4.66 12.53 8.24
C ILE A 167 4.71 13.83 9.04
N LYS A 168 5.91 14.25 9.47
CA LYS A 168 6.10 15.49 10.24
C LYS A 168 5.67 16.71 9.44
N LEU A 169 6.01 16.78 8.15
CA LEU A 169 5.61 17.88 7.28
C LEU A 169 4.08 17.98 7.16
N PHE A 170 3.41 16.86 6.94
CA PHE A 170 1.95 16.82 6.85
C PHE A 170 1.32 17.35 8.14
N TYR A 171 1.71 16.79 9.30
CA TYR A 171 1.16 17.22 10.58
C TYR A 171 1.49 18.67 10.91
N TYR A 172 2.68 19.15 10.58
CA TYR A 172 3.05 20.56 10.74
C TYR A 172 2.06 21.45 10.00
N LEU A 173 1.86 21.25 8.69
CA LEU A 173 0.94 22.08 7.91
C LEU A 173 -0.53 21.91 8.34
N GLU A 174 -0.92 20.75 8.87
CA GLU A 174 -2.30 20.51 9.30
C GLU A 174 -2.70 21.31 10.55
N ILE A 175 -1.75 21.68 11.42
CA ILE A 175 -2.01 22.40 12.67
C ILE A 175 -2.68 23.76 12.46
N SER A 176 -2.35 24.47 11.37
CA SER A 176 -2.71 25.88 11.22
C SER A 176 -3.22 26.22 9.83
N SER A 177 -4.44 26.78 9.76
CA SER A 177 -4.99 27.35 8.52
C SER A 177 -4.14 28.50 7.98
N LYS A 178 -3.49 29.27 8.86
CA LYS A 178 -2.55 30.33 8.49
C LYS A 178 -1.35 29.75 7.74
N TRP A 179 -0.73 28.68 8.24
CA TRP A 179 0.42 28.05 7.56
C TRP A 179 0.04 27.46 6.21
N LYS A 180 -1.16 26.87 6.08
CA LYS A 180 -1.67 26.42 4.77
C LYS A 180 -1.81 27.58 3.79
N SER A 181 -2.25 28.74 4.26
CA SER A 181 -2.38 29.96 3.45
C SER A 181 -1.02 30.53 3.04
N GLU A 182 -0.07 30.62 3.97
CA GLU A 182 1.30 31.09 3.72
C GLU A 182 2.04 30.17 2.75
N PHE A 183 1.91 28.84 2.93
CA PHE A 183 2.46 27.87 1.99
C PHE A 183 1.85 28.03 0.59
N LYS A 184 0.52 28.23 0.49
CA LYS A 184 -0.14 28.52 -0.79
C LYS A 184 0.45 29.75 -1.48
N ASN A 185 0.75 30.82 -0.73
CA ASN A 185 1.41 32.00 -1.30
C ASN A 185 2.80 31.66 -1.84
N CYS A 186 3.57 30.83 -1.14
CA CYS A 186 4.88 30.37 -1.63
C CYS A 186 4.77 29.54 -2.91
N GLN A 187 3.69 28.75 -3.06
CA GLN A 187 3.40 28.01 -4.30
C GLN A 187 3.14 28.95 -5.47
N VAL A 188 2.33 30.00 -5.26
CA VAL A 188 2.06 31.03 -6.27
C VAL A 188 3.33 31.78 -6.66
N LEU A 189 4.17 32.14 -5.68
CA LEU A 189 5.45 32.83 -5.93
C LEU A 189 6.45 31.96 -6.72
N SER A 190 6.38 30.65 -6.58
CA SER A 190 7.27 29.70 -7.27
C SER A 190 6.73 29.23 -8.62
N ASP A 191 5.59 29.78 -9.07
CA ASP A 191 4.87 29.35 -10.28
C ASP A 191 4.63 27.82 -10.35
N VAL A 192 4.29 27.22 -9.20
CA VAL A 192 3.90 25.80 -9.14
C VAL A 192 2.41 25.64 -8.88
N LYS A 193 1.86 24.51 -9.33
CA LYS A 193 0.47 24.19 -9.08
C LYS A 193 0.19 24.10 -7.58
N ILE A 194 -0.89 24.77 -7.16
CA ILE A 194 -1.32 24.80 -5.77
C ILE A 194 -1.82 23.42 -5.37
N HIS A 195 -1.12 22.81 -4.42
CA HIS A 195 -1.35 21.46 -3.98
C HIS A 195 -1.20 21.32 -2.46
N LYS A 196 -2.08 20.53 -1.84
CA LYS A 196 -1.91 20.13 -0.43
C LYS A 196 -0.86 19.02 -0.32
N ILE A 197 -0.11 18.99 0.78
CA ILE A 197 0.75 17.83 1.07
C ILE A 197 -0.14 16.65 1.47
N PHE A 198 0.17 15.47 0.95
CA PHE A 198 -0.58 14.26 1.27
C PHE A 198 -0.13 13.65 2.58
N LYS A 199 -1.08 13.11 3.35
CA LYS A 199 -0.76 12.25 4.50
C LYS A 199 -0.20 10.93 3.98
N HIS A 200 1.07 10.68 4.26
CA HIS A 200 1.62 9.33 4.12
C HIS A 200 1.10 8.45 5.27
N VAL A 201 0.62 7.25 4.92
CA VAL A 201 0.24 6.22 5.89
C VAL A 201 1.27 5.12 5.78
N SER A 202 2.06 4.92 6.83
CA SER A 202 3.17 3.97 6.85
C SER A 202 2.75 2.53 6.55
N THR A 203 1.50 2.15 6.83
CA THR A 203 0.96 0.82 6.52
C THR A 203 0.48 0.67 5.07
N ARG A 204 0.52 1.73 4.26
CA ARG A 204 0.04 1.76 2.87
C ARG A 204 1.10 2.33 1.94
N TRP A 205 1.96 1.43 1.44
CA TRP A 205 3.06 1.77 0.53
C TRP A 205 2.66 2.68 -0.65
N LEU A 206 1.50 2.45 -1.27
CA LEU A 206 1.00 3.26 -2.39
C LEU A 206 0.82 4.75 -2.05
N SER A 207 0.66 5.08 -0.77
CA SER A 207 0.59 6.48 -0.32
C SER A 207 1.95 7.17 -0.34
N LEU A 208 3.05 6.41 -0.21
CA LEU A 208 4.41 6.94 -0.18
C LEU A 208 4.79 7.58 -1.52
N GLU A 209 4.48 6.92 -2.64
CA GLU A 209 4.78 7.45 -3.98
C GLU A 209 4.09 8.78 -4.24
N ASN A 210 2.80 8.87 -3.93
CA ASN A 210 2.04 10.11 -4.08
C ASN A 210 2.55 11.22 -3.16
N ALA A 211 2.84 10.90 -1.89
CA ALA A 211 3.33 11.87 -0.91
C ALA A 211 4.74 12.37 -1.26
N LEU A 212 5.63 11.47 -1.69
CA LEU A 212 7.00 11.80 -2.05
C LEU A 212 7.08 12.59 -3.37
N THR A 213 6.30 12.19 -4.37
CA THR A 213 6.16 12.96 -5.62
C THR A 213 5.71 14.39 -5.32
N ARG A 214 4.70 14.53 -4.45
CA ARG A 214 4.21 15.84 -4.01
C ARG A 214 5.27 16.63 -3.23
N LEU A 215 6.06 15.99 -2.38
CA LEU A 215 7.16 16.64 -1.66
C LEU A 215 8.22 17.19 -2.62
N ILE A 216 8.64 16.40 -3.61
CA ILE A 216 9.64 16.82 -4.60
C ILE A 216 9.10 17.96 -5.49
N GLU A 217 7.85 17.85 -5.96
CA GLU A 217 7.17 18.90 -6.73
C GLU A 217 7.14 20.24 -5.97
N GLN A 218 6.93 20.17 -4.66
CA GLN A 218 6.74 21.34 -3.79
C GLN A 218 8.01 21.75 -3.03
N TRP A 219 9.17 21.18 -3.39
CA TRP A 219 10.41 21.36 -2.63
C TRP A 219 10.83 22.83 -2.49
N VAL A 220 10.84 23.57 -3.59
CA VAL A 220 11.22 24.99 -3.61
C VAL A 220 10.23 25.87 -2.83
N PRO A 221 8.90 25.78 -3.06
CA PRO A 221 7.92 26.48 -2.22
C PRO A 221 8.05 26.18 -0.74
N LEU A 222 8.34 24.92 -0.37
CA LEU A 222 8.57 24.52 1.02
C LEU A 222 9.83 25.18 1.59
N GLN A 223 10.93 25.23 0.84
CA GLN A 223 12.13 25.94 1.26
C GLN A 223 11.86 27.43 1.52
N ILE A 224 11.11 28.10 0.65
CA ILE A 224 10.72 29.51 0.82
C ILE A 224 9.84 29.67 2.07
N PHE A 225 8.85 28.80 2.23
CA PHE A 225 7.94 28.81 3.37
C PHE A 225 8.69 28.68 4.71
N PHE A 226 9.60 27.71 4.83
CA PHE A 226 10.40 27.51 6.03
C PHE A 226 11.52 28.55 6.20
N ALA A 227 11.95 29.24 5.15
CA ALA A 227 12.84 30.39 5.28
C ALA A 227 12.13 31.63 5.85
N ASN A 228 10.83 31.80 5.54
CA ASN A 228 10.03 32.96 5.95
C ASN A 228 9.28 32.76 7.27
N SER A 229 8.97 31.51 7.65
CA SER A 229 8.17 31.19 8.83
C SER A 229 8.97 31.29 10.15
N ASN A 230 9.28 32.50 10.62
CA ASN A 230 10.00 32.71 11.89
C ASN A 230 9.19 32.39 13.17
N VAL A 231 8.04 31.71 13.06
CA VAL A 231 7.00 31.71 14.09
C VAL A 231 7.21 30.63 15.17
N MET A 232 8.02 29.60 14.93
CA MET A 232 8.27 28.51 15.90
C MET A 232 9.73 28.06 15.93
N LYS A 233 10.66 29.00 16.12
CA LYS A 233 12.10 28.69 16.19
C LYS A 233 12.46 27.69 17.30
N ASP A 234 11.64 27.58 18.34
CA ASP A 234 11.86 26.67 19.46
C ASP A 234 11.17 25.29 19.30
N ASN A 235 10.45 25.06 18.18
CA ASN A 235 9.81 23.77 17.93
C ASN A 235 10.78 22.82 17.21
N GLU A 236 11.09 21.69 17.84
CA GLU A 236 12.02 20.69 17.29
C GLU A 236 11.62 20.17 15.90
N ASN A 237 10.31 19.97 15.65
CA ASN A 237 9.84 19.52 14.35
C ASN A 237 10.02 20.61 13.27
N TYR A 238 9.84 21.88 13.63
CA TYR A 238 10.11 22.99 12.73
C TYR A 238 11.59 23.06 12.34
N LEU A 239 12.49 23.01 13.34
CA LEU A 239 13.94 23.05 13.11
C LEU A 239 14.41 21.88 12.24
N MET A 240 13.96 20.66 12.56
CA MET A 240 14.28 19.46 11.80
C MET A 240 13.79 19.55 10.34
N LEU A 241 12.58 20.08 10.10
CA LEU A 241 12.06 20.25 8.74
C LEU A 241 12.85 21.31 7.96
N CYS A 242 13.24 22.41 8.61
CA CYS A 242 14.09 23.44 8.01
C CYS A 242 15.45 22.88 7.59
N GLU A 243 16.12 22.13 8.47
CA GLU A 243 17.41 21.50 8.18
C GLU A 243 17.28 20.45 7.07
N SER A 244 16.22 19.64 7.14
CA SER A 244 15.96 18.58 6.16
C SER A 244 15.75 19.14 4.75
N LEU A 245 14.96 20.21 4.61
CA LEU A 245 14.67 20.81 3.30
C LEU A 245 15.86 21.61 2.73
N LYS A 246 16.81 22.03 3.57
CA LYS A 246 18.08 22.65 3.12
C LYS A 246 19.14 21.63 2.73
N SER A 247 19.07 20.42 3.26
CA SER A 247 20.09 19.38 3.07
C SER A 247 20.03 18.76 1.67
N PRO A 248 21.10 18.89 0.85
CA PRO A 248 21.20 18.19 -0.43
C PRO A 248 21.14 16.66 -0.26
N LYS A 249 21.68 16.16 0.85
CA LYS A 249 21.63 14.74 1.22
C LYS A 249 20.19 14.26 1.38
N VAL A 250 19.33 14.99 2.08
CA VAL A 250 17.92 14.59 2.23
C VAL A 250 17.22 14.57 0.87
N LYS A 251 17.41 15.61 0.06
CA LYS A 251 16.85 15.68 -1.30
C LYS A 251 17.28 14.48 -2.15
N LEU A 252 18.57 14.10 -2.09
CA LEU A 252 19.13 12.93 -2.77
C LEU A 252 18.42 11.64 -2.36
N TYR A 253 18.24 11.41 -1.06
CA TYR A 253 17.54 10.20 -0.57
C TYR A 253 16.06 10.20 -0.99
N CYS A 254 15.39 11.35 -0.96
CA CYS A 254 14.02 11.47 -1.45
C CYS A 254 13.90 11.10 -2.94
N VAL A 255 14.77 11.63 -3.82
CA VAL A 255 14.71 11.30 -5.25
C VAL A 255 15.17 9.86 -5.55
N PHE A 256 16.07 9.31 -4.75
CA PHE A 256 16.47 7.89 -4.84
C PHE A 256 15.30 6.96 -4.52
N VAL A 257 14.59 7.20 -3.40
CA VAL A 257 13.40 6.41 -3.04
C VAL A 257 12.31 6.58 -4.11
N MET A 258 12.08 7.81 -4.58
CA MET A 258 11.11 8.09 -5.65
C MET A 258 11.39 7.30 -6.94
N ALA A 259 12.66 7.09 -7.30
CA ALA A 259 13.05 6.31 -8.48
C ALA A 259 12.84 4.79 -8.32
N ILE A 260 12.60 4.30 -7.11
CA ILE A 260 12.41 2.88 -6.80
C ILE A 260 10.92 2.54 -6.61
N LEU A 261 10.14 3.48 -6.06
CA LEU A 261 8.72 3.25 -5.75
C LEU A 261 7.89 2.66 -6.90
N PRO A 262 8.03 3.10 -8.16
CA PRO A 262 7.25 2.56 -9.27
C PRO A 262 7.41 1.04 -9.44
N THR A 263 8.59 0.49 -9.19
CA THR A 263 8.87 -0.94 -9.29
C THR A 263 7.97 -1.74 -8.34
N PHE A 264 7.72 -1.23 -7.14
CA PHE A 264 6.82 -1.84 -6.16
C PHE A 264 5.35 -1.59 -6.49
N THR A 265 5.02 -0.36 -6.91
CA THR A 265 3.64 0.05 -7.21
C THR A 265 3.01 -0.76 -8.33
N ILE A 266 3.76 -1.03 -9.42
CA ILE A 266 3.25 -1.82 -10.56
C ILE A 266 2.76 -3.20 -10.11
N VAL A 267 3.58 -3.92 -9.34
CA VAL A 267 3.23 -5.27 -8.87
C VAL A 267 2.14 -5.24 -7.81
N ASN A 268 2.14 -4.22 -6.94
CA ASN A 268 1.11 -4.06 -5.92
C ASN A 268 -0.28 -3.82 -6.55
N VAL A 269 -0.35 -2.99 -7.60
CA VAL A 269 -1.57 -2.76 -8.38
C VAL A 269 -2.00 -4.04 -9.10
N ALA A 270 -1.05 -4.80 -9.67
CA ALA A 270 -1.37 -6.07 -10.34
C ALA A 270 -1.97 -7.11 -9.38
N LEU A 271 -1.43 -7.22 -8.16
CA LEU A 271 -1.93 -8.12 -7.11
C LEU A 271 -3.32 -7.75 -6.57
N GLN A 272 -3.77 -6.52 -6.79
CA GLN A 272 -5.06 -5.99 -6.32
C GLN A 272 -6.12 -5.91 -7.41
N LYS A 273 -5.83 -6.42 -8.62
CA LYS A 273 -6.82 -6.50 -9.70
C LYS A 273 -7.98 -7.39 -9.26
N GLU A 274 -9.20 -6.97 -9.62
CA GLU A 274 -10.41 -7.75 -9.37
C GLU A 274 -10.47 -9.05 -10.19
N GLN A 275 -9.79 -9.08 -11.34
CA GLN A 275 -9.77 -10.24 -12.23
C GLN A 275 -8.77 -11.30 -11.76
N PRO A 276 -9.04 -12.61 -11.98
CA PRO A 276 -8.09 -13.67 -11.66
C PRO A 276 -6.82 -13.58 -12.53
N CYS A 277 -5.71 -13.13 -11.93
CA CYS A 277 -4.41 -12.96 -12.61
C CYS A 277 -3.39 -14.06 -12.27
N ILE A 278 -3.80 -15.23 -11.78
CA ILE A 278 -2.88 -16.28 -11.30
C ILE A 278 -1.82 -16.72 -12.33
N HIS A 279 -2.14 -16.59 -13.62
CA HIS A 279 -1.25 -16.94 -14.73
C HIS A 279 -0.12 -15.92 -14.95
N SER A 280 -0.30 -14.64 -14.57
CA SER A 280 0.69 -13.58 -14.79
C SER A 280 1.44 -13.17 -13.51
N LEU A 281 0.80 -13.34 -12.34
CA LEU A 281 1.37 -12.90 -11.06
C LEU A 281 2.74 -13.49 -10.73
N PRO A 282 3.06 -14.77 -11.02
CA PRO A 282 4.41 -15.30 -10.82
C PRO A 282 5.47 -14.53 -11.62
N ASP A 283 5.16 -14.19 -12.87
CA ASP A 283 6.08 -13.43 -13.73
C ASP A 283 6.22 -11.99 -13.23
N ASP A 284 5.13 -11.36 -12.80
CA ASP A 284 5.15 -10.01 -12.19
C ASP A 284 6.06 -9.96 -10.94
N LEU A 285 5.99 -10.98 -10.08
CA LEU A 285 6.84 -11.09 -8.89
C LEU A 285 8.31 -11.35 -9.25
N MET A 286 8.58 -12.21 -10.24
CA MET A 286 9.94 -12.45 -10.72
C MET A 286 10.54 -11.21 -11.40
N ASN A 287 9.73 -10.44 -12.10
CA ASN A 287 10.13 -9.16 -12.69
C ASN A 287 10.45 -8.12 -11.60
N LEU A 288 9.66 -8.01 -10.53
CA LEU A 288 10.03 -7.18 -9.37
C LEU A 288 11.40 -7.59 -8.82
N TYR A 289 11.65 -8.89 -8.64
CA TYR A 289 12.93 -9.36 -8.14
C TYR A 289 14.09 -9.04 -9.11
N TYR A 290 13.88 -9.25 -10.41
CA TYR A 290 14.83 -8.88 -11.46
C TYR A 290 15.15 -7.38 -11.44
N GLU A 291 14.13 -6.52 -11.40
CA GLU A 291 14.27 -5.06 -11.37
C GLU A 291 15.04 -4.56 -10.14
N LEU A 292 14.93 -5.26 -9.00
CA LEU A 292 15.75 -4.99 -7.83
C LEU A 292 17.21 -5.42 -8.06
N LEU A 293 17.43 -6.61 -8.61
CA LEU A 293 18.78 -7.14 -8.85
C LEU A 293 19.59 -6.31 -9.84
N VAL A 294 19.00 -5.92 -10.98
CA VAL A 294 19.71 -5.16 -12.03
C VAL A 294 20.22 -3.81 -11.53
N ARG A 295 19.70 -3.29 -10.41
CA ARG A 295 20.15 -2.02 -9.85
C ARG A 295 21.56 -2.09 -9.26
N PHE A 296 21.98 -3.26 -8.77
CA PHE A 296 23.26 -3.41 -8.07
C PHE A 296 24.07 -4.65 -8.48
N ILE A 297 23.50 -5.56 -9.29
CA ILE A 297 24.18 -6.76 -9.81
C ILE A 297 24.60 -6.55 -11.26
N LYS A 298 25.82 -7.02 -11.60
CA LYS A 298 26.37 -6.98 -12.96
C LYS A 298 25.53 -7.83 -13.92
N PRO A 299 25.25 -7.36 -15.15
CA PRO A 299 24.51 -8.13 -16.16
C PRO A 299 25.12 -9.51 -16.44
N ALA A 300 26.46 -9.61 -16.42
CA ALA A 300 27.18 -10.87 -16.60
C ALA A 300 26.89 -11.91 -15.50
N ALA A 301 26.58 -11.47 -14.27
CA ALA A 301 26.23 -12.39 -13.18
C ALA A 301 24.78 -12.91 -13.32
N ILE A 302 23.89 -12.07 -13.87
CA ILE A 302 22.48 -12.43 -14.12
C ILE A 302 22.40 -13.42 -15.28
N THR A 303 23.01 -13.09 -16.42
CA THR A 303 22.99 -13.92 -17.65
C THR A 303 23.67 -15.28 -17.50
N LYS A 304 24.69 -15.39 -16.64
CA LYS A 304 25.34 -16.67 -16.33
C LYS A 304 24.52 -17.57 -15.41
N SER A 305 23.54 -17.02 -14.68
CA SER A 305 22.74 -17.80 -13.75
C SER A 305 21.62 -18.53 -14.49
N LYS A 306 21.40 -19.80 -14.16
CA LYS A 306 20.27 -20.58 -14.69
C LYS A 306 18.91 -20.10 -14.16
N SER A 307 18.91 -19.44 -13.00
CA SER A 307 17.71 -18.92 -12.35
C SER A 307 18.06 -17.65 -11.58
N LEU A 308 17.14 -16.66 -11.58
CA LEU A 308 17.31 -15.44 -10.82
C LEU A 308 17.46 -15.71 -9.32
N LEU A 309 16.74 -16.71 -8.80
CA LEU A 309 16.77 -17.09 -7.38
C LEU A 309 18.13 -17.65 -6.92
N ASN A 310 18.97 -18.09 -7.86
CA ASN A 310 20.29 -18.66 -7.55
C ASN A 310 21.42 -17.62 -7.60
N ILE A 311 21.11 -16.36 -7.90
CA ILE A 311 22.10 -15.30 -7.96
C ILE A 311 22.61 -15.01 -6.55
N ASN A 312 23.90 -15.28 -6.32
CA ASN A 312 24.54 -14.89 -5.08
C ASN A 312 24.85 -13.39 -5.11
N PHE A 313 23.88 -12.59 -4.70
CA PHE A 313 23.96 -11.13 -4.65
C PHE A 313 24.88 -10.60 -3.54
N GLN A 314 25.28 -11.44 -2.58
CA GLN A 314 26.21 -11.08 -1.50
C GLN A 314 27.67 -11.10 -1.94
N LYS A 315 28.00 -11.80 -3.04
CA LYS A 315 29.38 -11.86 -3.56
C LYS A 315 29.76 -10.53 -4.23
N PRO A 316 30.78 -9.79 -3.74
CA PRO A 316 31.17 -8.48 -4.30
C PRO A 316 31.53 -8.54 -5.79
N LYS A 317 32.13 -9.66 -6.26
CA LYS A 317 32.44 -9.85 -7.68
C LYS A 317 31.22 -9.77 -8.61
N ASN A 318 30.03 -10.11 -8.09
CA ASN A 318 28.78 -10.08 -8.83
C ASN A 318 28.13 -8.68 -8.79
N GLN A 319 28.52 -7.83 -7.84
CA GLN A 319 27.97 -6.49 -7.68
C GLN A 319 28.64 -5.50 -8.64
N LYS A 320 27.89 -4.48 -9.02
CA LYS A 320 28.38 -3.32 -9.77
C LYS A 320 29.29 -2.47 -8.88
N SER A 321 30.14 -1.64 -9.49
CA SER A 321 30.80 -0.55 -8.76
C SER A 321 29.81 0.55 -8.42
N ASP A 322 30.17 1.42 -7.48
CA ASP A 322 29.33 2.53 -7.01
C ASP A 322 28.88 3.47 -8.15
N ASP A 323 29.77 3.74 -9.11
CA ASP A 323 29.47 4.55 -10.28
C ASP A 323 28.43 3.91 -11.22
N SER A 324 28.38 2.58 -11.22
CA SER A 324 27.51 1.79 -12.10
C SER A 324 26.16 1.42 -11.47
N LEU A 325 25.92 1.77 -10.20
CA LEU A 325 24.64 1.51 -9.53
C LEU A 325 23.48 2.19 -10.27
N VAL A 326 22.28 1.62 -10.23
CA VAL A 326 21.08 2.27 -10.81
C VAL A 326 20.29 2.93 -9.69
N VAL A 327 20.65 4.18 -9.40
CA VAL A 327 20.06 5.01 -8.33
C VAL A 327 18.93 5.93 -8.82
N GLY A 328 18.65 5.96 -10.12
CA GLY A 328 17.73 6.90 -10.76
C GLY A 328 18.43 8.13 -11.31
N SER A 329 17.89 8.70 -12.40
CA SER A 329 18.50 9.84 -13.12
C SER A 329 18.64 11.08 -12.24
N SER A 330 17.57 11.48 -11.54
CA SER A 330 17.60 12.65 -10.65
C SER A 330 18.58 12.50 -9.50
N ALA A 331 18.70 11.30 -8.93
CA ALA A 331 19.69 11.02 -7.88
C ALA A 331 21.12 11.07 -8.44
N ARG A 332 21.35 10.55 -9.66
CA ARG A 332 22.65 10.57 -10.32
C ARG A 332 23.12 11.99 -10.61
N VAL A 333 22.23 12.87 -11.06
CA VAL A 333 22.54 14.30 -11.27
C VAL A 333 22.97 14.96 -9.96
N LEU A 334 22.22 14.78 -8.87
CA LEU A 334 22.57 15.36 -7.57
C LEU A 334 23.91 14.85 -7.02
N LEU A 335 24.27 13.59 -7.28
CA LEU A 335 25.58 13.04 -6.91
C LEU A 335 26.72 13.69 -7.71
N GLN A 336 26.52 13.90 -9.00
CA GLN A 336 27.51 14.55 -9.87
C GLN A 336 27.71 16.03 -9.48
N ASP A 337 26.63 16.75 -9.19
CA ASP A 337 26.70 18.14 -8.75
C ASP A 337 27.44 18.28 -7.41
N SER A 338 27.20 17.33 -6.49
CA SER A 338 27.88 17.31 -5.17
C SER A 338 29.38 17.06 -5.30
N ASN A 339 29.80 16.19 -6.22
CA ASN A 339 31.23 15.91 -6.44
C ASN A 339 31.96 17.10 -7.06
N ARG A 340 31.33 17.80 -8.02
CA ARG A 340 31.89 19.04 -8.60
C ARG A 340 32.12 20.12 -7.56
N THR A 341 31.19 20.28 -6.61
CA THR A 341 31.29 21.29 -5.55
C THR A 341 32.39 20.96 -4.51
N LEU A 342 32.83 19.70 -4.43
CA LEU A 342 33.95 19.28 -3.57
C LEU A 342 35.28 19.51 -4.28
N GLU A 343 35.37 19.16 -5.56
CA GLU A 343 36.56 19.42 -6.40
C GLU A 343 36.84 20.93 -6.53
N GLU A 344 35.81 21.76 -6.72
CA GLU A 344 35.91 23.24 -6.75
C GLU A 344 36.28 23.89 -5.40
N LYS A 345 36.27 23.14 -4.29
CA LYS A 345 36.70 23.61 -2.96
C LYS A 345 38.11 23.15 -2.59
N GLU A 346 38.66 22.20 -3.34
CA GLU A 346 40.02 21.68 -3.17
C GLU A 346 41.02 22.34 -4.13
N GLU A 347 40.54 23.06 -5.15
CA GLU A 347 41.28 24.08 -5.93
C GLU A 347 41.19 25.47 -5.27
#